data_AF-A0A956NUR7-F1
#
_entry.id   AF-A0A956NUR7-F1
#
_cell.length_a   1.000
_cell.length_b   1.000
_cell.length_c   1.000
_cell.angle_alpha   90.00
_cell.angle_beta   90.00
_cell.angle_gamma   90.00
#
_symmetry.space_group_name_H-M   'P 1'
#
loop_
_entity.id
_entity.type
_entity.pdbx_description
1 polymer ?
#
loop_
_entity_poly.entity_id
_entity_poly.type
_entity_poly.pdbx_seq_one_letter_code
_entity_poly.pdbx_strand_id
1 'polypeptide(L)'
;STGRGESNIMVCGGFLTVEFMRQGMHPKDAALATLKRVVAMTPPRLLDERGRPTFGLNFYAVSKAGEHGGASFTPSRYAVADENGARLEDSAVLYA
;
A
#
# COMPACT_ATOMS: atom_id res chain seq x y z
N SER A 1 -1.78 3.29 7.01
CA SER A 1 -1.02 3.81 5.87
C SER A 1 -0.18 4.99 6.32
N THR A 2 0.92 5.26 5.62
CA THR A 2 1.84 6.39 5.90
C THR A 2 2.13 7.11 4.59
N GLY A 3 2.22 8.44 4.62
CA GLY A 3 2.51 9.26 3.44
C GLY A 3 1.49 10.37 3.26
N ARG A 4 1.18 10.75 2.01
CA ARG A 4 0.23 11.82 1.69
C ARG A 4 -1.20 11.44 2.08
N GLY A 5 -1.67 11.95 3.22
CA GLY A 5 -2.96 11.63 3.81
C GLY A 5 -4.15 11.96 2.90
N GLU A 6 -4.09 13.08 2.17
CA GLU A 6 -5.15 13.50 1.26
C GLU A 6 -5.38 12.48 0.15
N SER A 7 -4.31 11.90 -0.41
CA SER A 7 -4.40 10.86 -1.44
C SER A 7 -4.98 9.56 -0.90
N ASN A 8 -4.72 9.23 0.38
CA ASN A 8 -5.33 8.08 1.05
C ASN A 8 -6.83 8.29 1.32
N ILE A 9 -7.22 9.50 1.75
CA ILE A 9 -8.62 9.87 2.01
C ILE A 9 -9.45 9.79 0.73
N MET A 10 -8.92 10.28 -0.40
CA MET A 10 -9.61 10.30 -1.70
C MET A 10 -10.10 8.92 -2.18
N VAL A 11 -9.48 7.84 -1.71
CA VAL A 11 -9.83 6.47 -2.11
C VAL A 11 -10.38 5.61 -0.96
N CYS A 12 -10.57 6.19 0.22
CA CYS A 12 -10.86 5.43 1.45
C CYS A 12 -9.89 4.25 1.64
N GLY A 13 -8.58 4.51 1.53
CA GLY A 13 -7.59 3.46 1.26
C GLY A 13 -7.54 2.32 2.27
N GLY A 14 -7.77 2.60 3.56
CA GLY A 14 -7.87 1.57 4.60
C GLY A 14 -9.04 0.63 4.35
N PHE A 15 -10.24 1.17 4.10
CA PHE A 15 -11.42 0.40 3.73
C PHE A 15 -11.17 -0.41 2.46
N LEU A 16 -10.66 0.22 1.39
CA LEU A 16 -10.47 -0.44 0.12
C LEU A 16 -9.47 -1.60 0.20
N THR A 17 -8.40 -1.44 0.98
CA THR A 17 -7.41 -2.51 1.20
C THR A 17 -8.06 -3.71 1.91
N VAL A 18 -8.88 -3.47 2.92
CA VAL A 18 -9.60 -4.53 3.62
C VAL A 18 -10.67 -5.18 2.72
N GLU A 19 -11.34 -4.39 1.88
CA GLU A 19 -12.32 -4.89 0.91
C GLU A 19 -11.68 -5.82 -0.13
N PHE A 20 -10.47 -5.52 -0.61
CA PHE A 20 -9.73 -6.44 -1.46
C PHE A 20 -9.33 -7.73 -0.74
N MET A 21 -8.93 -7.67 0.53
CA MET A 21 -8.70 -8.88 1.33
C MET A 21 -9.99 -9.68 1.53
N ARG A 22 -11.14 -9.02 1.72
CA ARG A 22 -12.47 -9.67 1.78
C ARG A 22 -12.81 -10.40 0.48
N GLN A 23 -12.31 -9.92 -0.66
CA GLN A 23 -12.43 -10.56 -1.97
C GLN A 23 -11.41 -11.69 -2.20
N GLY A 24 -10.61 -12.03 -1.18
CA GLY A 24 -9.66 -13.16 -1.23
C GLY A 24 -8.24 -12.77 -1.63
N MET A 25 -7.91 -11.47 -1.75
CA MET A 25 -6.53 -11.07 -2.02
C MET A 25 -5.64 -11.25 -0.78
N HIS A 26 -4.40 -11.71 -0.99
CA HIS A 26 -3.37 -11.67 0.03
C HIS A 26 -3.10 -10.20 0.45
N PRO A 27 -2.78 -9.90 1.74
CA PRO A 27 -2.60 -8.53 2.23
C PRO A 27 -1.66 -7.65 1.40
N LYS A 28 -0.54 -8.23 0.95
CA LYS A 28 0.43 -7.60 0.03
C LYS A 28 -0.21 -7.13 -1.28
N ASP A 29 -1.01 -8.01 -1.89
CA ASP A 29 -1.63 -7.75 -3.19
C ASP A 29 -2.80 -6.77 -3.06
N ALA A 30 -3.56 -6.87 -1.97
CA ALA A 30 -4.60 -5.91 -1.61
C ALA A 30 -4.01 -4.50 -1.44
N ALA A 31 -2.89 -4.36 -0.72
CA ALA A 31 -2.19 -3.09 -0.54
C ALA A 31 -1.70 -2.51 -1.89
N LEU A 32 -1.17 -3.36 -2.77
CA LEU A 32 -0.73 -2.95 -4.11
C LEU A 32 -1.91 -2.52 -5.00
N ALA A 33 -3.04 -3.23 -4.94
CA ALA A 33 -4.27 -2.88 -5.65
C ALA A 33 -4.82 -1.52 -5.18
N THR A 34 -4.78 -1.24 -3.88
CA THR A 34 -5.13 0.08 -3.34
C THR A 34 -4.21 1.18 -3.87
N LEU A 35 -2.89 0.96 -3.95
CA LEU A 35 -1.98 1.95 -4.55
C LEU A 35 -2.29 2.22 -6.02
N LYS A 36 -2.64 1.19 -6.80
CA LYS A 36 -3.09 1.39 -8.20
C LYS A 36 -4.34 2.27 -8.27
N ARG A 37 -5.29 2.10 -7.35
CA ARG A 37 -6.46 2.99 -7.24
C ARG A 37 -6.07 4.43 -6.87
N VAL A 38 -5.08 4.61 -5.98
CA VAL A 38 -4.55 5.94 -5.65
C VAL A 38 -3.96 6.61 -6.88
N VAL A 39 -3.13 5.92 -7.66
CA VAL A 39 -2.56 6.45 -8.91
C VAL A 39 -3.67 6.89 -9.86
N ALA A 40 -4.68 6.04 -10.08
CA ALA A 40 -5.81 6.35 -10.96
C ALA A 40 -6.63 7.57 -10.52
N MET A 41 -6.62 7.92 -9.23
CA MET A 41 -7.32 9.07 -8.66
C MET A 41 -6.40 10.27 -8.41
N THR A 42 -5.11 10.16 -8.76
CA THR A 42 -4.13 11.22 -8.50
C THR A 42 -4.27 12.32 -9.55
N PRO A 43 -4.40 13.60 -9.14
CA PRO A 43 -4.52 14.71 -10.09
C PRO A 43 -3.22 14.93 -10.88
N PRO A 44 -3.28 15.41 -12.14
CA PRO A 44 -2.10 15.56 -13.01
C PRO A 44 -0.94 16.34 -12.38
N ARG A 45 -1.23 17.38 -11.59
CA ARG A 45 -0.20 18.19 -10.89
C ARG A 45 0.63 17.43 -9.85
N LEU A 46 0.22 16.21 -9.49
CA LEU A 46 0.91 15.33 -8.55
C LEU A 46 1.53 14.10 -9.25
N LEU A 47 1.55 14.10 -10.59
CA LEU A 47 2.18 13.06 -11.40
C LEU A 47 3.44 13.62 -12.07
N ASP A 48 4.44 12.77 -12.23
CA ASP A 48 5.62 13.05 -13.06
C ASP A 48 5.31 12.85 -14.56
N GLU A 49 6.30 13.09 -15.42
CA GLU A 49 6.19 12.90 -16.87
C GLU A 49 5.87 11.46 -17.28
N ARG A 50 6.08 10.49 -16.39
CA ARG A 50 5.80 9.06 -16.59
C ARG A 50 4.46 8.65 -15.98
N GLY A 51 3.65 9.59 -15.48
CA GLY A 51 2.37 9.32 -14.83
C GLY A 51 2.48 8.72 -13.44
N ARG A 52 3.62 8.87 -12.75
CA ARG A 52 3.86 8.31 -11.41
C ARG A 52 3.65 9.38 -10.35
N PRO A 53 3.07 9.05 -9.18
CA PRO A 53 2.94 9.99 -8.08
C PRO A 53 4.28 10.59 -7.64
N THR A 54 4.33 11.91 -7.46
CA THR A 54 5.50 12.64 -6.95
C THR A 54 5.55 12.70 -5.41
N PHE A 55 4.74 11.87 -4.74
CA PHE A 55 4.63 11.78 -3.29
C PHE A 55 4.74 10.34 -2.81
N GLY A 56 5.05 10.15 -1.52
CA GLY A 56 5.06 8.83 -0.88
C GLY A 56 3.68 8.41 -0.38
N LEU A 57 3.35 7.13 -0.54
CA LEU A 57 2.24 6.47 0.14
C LEU A 57 2.52 4.98 0.30
N ASN A 58 2.36 4.50 1.53
CA ASN A 58 2.57 3.11 1.92
C ASN A 58 1.31 2.56 2.58
N PHE A 59 0.95 1.34 2.21
CA PHE A 59 -0.05 0.52 2.90
C PHE A 59 0.63 -0.67 3.56
N TYR A 60 0.06 -1.09 4.68
CA TYR A 60 0.45 -2.26 5.44
C TYR A 60 -0.83 -2.90 5.95
N ALA A 61 -0.93 -4.22 5.81
CA ALA A 61 -2.14 -4.97 6.07
C ALA A 61 -1.82 -6.32 6.70
N VAL A 62 -2.77 -6.82 7.47
CA VAL A 62 -2.74 -8.14 8.11
C VAL A 62 -4.11 -8.80 7.96
N SER A 63 -4.13 -10.08 7.59
CA SER A 63 -5.36 -10.88 7.45
C SER A 63 -5.71 -11.57 8.76
N LYS A 64 -6.92 -12.14 8.85
CA LYS A 64 -7.32 -12.92 10.04
C LYS A 64 -6.53 -14.23 10.19
N ALA A 65 -5.95 -14.74 9.10
CA ALA A 65 -5.07 -15.90 9.10
C ALA A 65 -3.64 -15.58 9.56
N GLY A 66 -3.32 -14.30 9.85
CA GLY A 66 -1.99 -13.87 10.26
C GLY A 66 -1.05 -13.53 9.11
N GLU A 67 -1.49 -13.70 7.86
CA GLU A 67 -0.73 -13.22 6.69
C GLU A 67 -0.57 -11.70 6.78
N HIS A 68 0.56 -11.18 6.35
CA HIS A 68 0.83 -9.74 6.34
C HIS A 68 1.51 -9.31 5.05
N GLY A 69 1.51 -7.99 4.81
CA GLY A 69 2.22 -7.42 3.69
C GLY A 69 2.20 -5.90 3.71
N GLY A 70 3.25 -5.33 3.12
CA GLY A 70 3.35 -3.90 2.82
C GLY A 70 3.39 -3.65 1.32
N ALA A 71 2.91 -2.49 0.89
CA ALA A 71 3.12 -2.00 -0.47
C ALA A 71 3.42 -0.50 -0.48
N SER A 72 4.27 -0.05 -1.39
CA SER A 72 4.71 1.34 -1.55
C SER A 72 4.91 1.69 -3.03
N PHE A 73 4.92 2.98 -3.37
CA PHE A 73 5.23 3.41 -4.74
C PHE A 73 6.68 3.12 -5.14
N THR A 74 7.61 3.36 -4.22
CA THR A 74 9.06 3.18 -4.37
C THR A 74 9.58 2.24 -3.28
N PRO A 75 10.83 1.73 -3.37
CA PRO A 75 11.38 0.82 -2.35
C PRO A 75 11.22 1.33 -0.92
N SER A 76 10.65 0.49 -0.05
CA SER A 76 10.37 0.82 1.34
C SER A 76 10.34 -0.46 2.18
N ARG A 77 10.44 -0.31 3.50
CA ARG A 77 10.38 -1.41 4.46
C ARG A 77 9.32 -1.15 5.51
N TYR A 78 8.78 -2.20 6.09
CA TYR A 78 7.87 -2.15 7.24
C TYR A 78 8.36 -3.09 8.34
N ALA A 79 7.99 -2.79 9.58
CA ALA A 79 8.28 -3.66 10.72
C ALA A 79 7.15 -4.66 10.94
N VAL A 80 7.51 -5.91 11.21
CA VAL A 80 6.58 -6.98 11.62
C VAL A 80 7.16 -7.69 12.85
N ALA A 81 6.29 -8.16 13.73
CA ALA A 81 6.66 -9.01 14.86
C ALA A 81 5.65 -10.15 14.96
N ASP A 82 6.16 -11.38 14.91
CA ASP A 82 5.41 -12.63 15.06
C ASP A 82 6.20 -13.60 15.96
N GLU A 83 5.88 -14.89 15.91
CA GLU A 83 6.57 -15.94 16.68
C GLU A 83 8.08 -16.04 16.40
N ASN A 84 8.54 -15.53 15.25
CA ASN A 84 9.97 -15.49 14.88
C ASN A 84 10.66 -14.19 15.32
N GLY A 85 9.97 -13.33 16.08
CA GLY A 85 10.49 -12.07 16.60
C GLY A 85 10.29 -10.87 15.68
N ALA A 86 10.80 -9.72 16.11
CA ALA A 86 10.69 -8.46 15.39
C ALA A 86 11.73 -8.36 14.26
N ARG A 87 11.28 -8.00 13.06
CA ARG A 87 12.14 -7.83 11.88
C ARG A 87 11.61 -6.74 10.95
N LEU A 88 12.49 -6.28 10.06
CA LEU A 88 12.10 -5.45 8.92
C LEU A 88 11.90 -6.33 7.69
N GLU A 89 10.82 -6.09 6.96
CA GLU A 89 10.54 -6.72 5.67
C GLU A 89 10.37 -5.69 4.57
N ASP A 90 10.66 -6.10 3.34
CA ASP A 90 10.48 -5.26 2.17
C ASP A 90 9.01 -5.15 1.77
N SER A 91 8.57 -3.93 1.45
CA SER A 91 7.27 -3.68 0.85
C SER A 91 7.27 -4.09 -0.62
N ALA A 92 6.13 -4.56 -1.13
CA ALA A 92 5.91 -4.65 -2.57
C ALA A 92 6.01 -3.25 -3.20
N VAL A 93 6.72 -3.15 -4.31
CA VAL A 93 6.99 -1.87 -4.98
C VAL A 93 6.15 -1.77 -6.25
N LEU A 94 5.39 -0.67 -6.40
CA LEU A 94 4.59 -0.43 -7.61
C LEU A 94 5.45 0.04 -8.80
N TYR A 95 6.46 0.86 -8.54
CA TYR A 95 7.41 1.36 -9.54
C TYR A 95 8.83 0.98 -9.13
N ALA A 96 9.29 -0.19 -9.61
CA ALA A 96 10.69 -0.62 -9.51
C ALA A 96 11.55 0.07 -10.58
#